data_AF-A0A4Q0T3Q8-F1
#
_entry.id   AF-A0A4Q0T3Q8-F1
#
_cell.length_a   1.000
_cell.length_b   1.000
_cell.length_c   1.000
_cell.angle_alpha   90.00
_cell.angle_beta   90.00
_cell.angle_gamma   90.00
#
_symmetry.space_group_name_H-M   'P 1'
#
loop_
_entity.id
_entity.type
_entity.pdbx_description
1 polymer ?
#
loop_
_entity_poly.entity_id
_entity_poly.type
_entity_poly.pdbx_seq_one_letter_code
_entity_poly.pdbx_strand_id
1 'polypeptide(L)'
;MQCGSDHTVLNTGDSFMAPAGVPHAFVALGTEPAHTLFLFDPAGDMEAFFADYSTVIDVEGEPDRKKLMEVNAKHGIKVVGPPLKAAGFAS
;
A
#
# COMPACT_ATOMS: atom_id res chain seq x y z
N MET A 1 -8.20 -0.16 -6.32
CA MET A 1 -8.24 -0.33 -4.85
C MET A 1 -8.93 -1.65 -4.53
N GLN A 2 -8.36 -2.44 -3.63
CA GLN A 2 -9.02 -3.59 -3.00
C GLN A 2 -9.15 -3.30 -1.51
N CYS A 3 -10.34 -3.51 -0.93
CA CYS A 3 -10.58 -3.41 0.50
C CYS A 3 -11.53 -4.53 0.92
N GLY A 4 -11.03 -5.49 1.71
CA GLY A 4 -11.75 -6.74 1.97
C GLY A 4 -12.06 -7.49 0.67
N SER A 5 -13.35 -7.76 0.43
CA SER A 5 -13.85 -8.38 -0.80
C SER A 5 -14.07 -7.42 -1.96
N ASP A 6 -14.05 -6.12 -1.69
CA ASP A 6 -14.53 -5.12 -2.64
C ASP A 6 -13.40 -4.58 -3.50
N HIS A 7 -13.72 -4.34 -4.77
CA HIS A 7 -12.83 -3.75 -5.77
C HIS A 7 -13.43 -2.46 -6.31
N THR A 8 -12.61 -1.41 -6.35
CA THR A 8 -13.02 -0.11 -6.88
C THR A 8 -11.87 0.54 -7.65
N VAL A 9 -12.17 1.10 -8.82
CA VAL A 9 -11.25 1.95 -9.57
C VAL A 9 -11.39 3.37 -9.05
N LEU A 10 -10.26 3.99 -8.69
CA LEU A 10 -10.21 5.38 -8.24
C LEU A 10 -9.58 6.22 -9.36
N ASN A 11 -10.21 7.33 -9.70
CA ASN A 11 -9.74 8.30 -10.69
C ASN A 11 -9.19 9.55 -9.99
N THR A 12 -8.64 10.47 -10.78
CA THR A 12 -8.17 11.77 -10.29
C THR A 12 -9.29 12.51 -9.56
N GLY A 13 -9.03 12.88 -8.30
CA GLY A 13 -9.99 13.58 -7.44
C GLY A 13 -10.85 12.66 -6.58
N ASP A 14 -10.88 11.36 -6.86
CA ASP A 14 -11.56 10.40 -5.99
C ASP A 14 -10.79 10.19 -4.69
N SER A 15 -11.53 9.95 -3.61
CA SER A 15 -10.98 9.65 -2.28
C SER A 15 -11.56 8.34 -1.77
N PHE A 16 -10.73 7.54 -1.09
CA PHE A 16 -11.15 6.29 -0.47
C PHE A 16 -10.64 6.22 0.96
N MET A 17 -11.51 5.86 1.91
CA MET A 17 -11.15 5.62 3.31
C MET A 17 -11.07 4.11 3.54
N ALA A 18 -9.88 3.60 3.88
CA ALA A 18 -9.70 2.21 4.29
C ALA A 18 -10.00 2.05 5.79
N PRO A 19 -11.02 1.26 6.19
CA PRO A 19 -11.35 1.10 7.59
C PRO A 19 -10.26 0.36 8.37
N ALA A 20 -10.09 0.70 9.65
CA ALA A 20 -9.19 0.00 10.55
C ALA A 20 -9.53 -1.50 10.61
N GLY A 21 -8.50 -2.35 10.56
CA GLY A 21 -8.64 -3.81 10.64
C GLY A 21 -9.11 -4.49 9.36
N VAL A 22 -9.43 -3.76 8.29
CA VAL A 22 -9.80 -4.33 7.00
C VAL A 22 -8.57 -4.37 6.07
N PRO A 23 -8.14 -5.56 5.61
CA PRO A 23 -7.06 -5.66 4.63
C PRO A 23 -7.32 -4.86 3.37
N HIS A 24 -6.33 -4.13 2.90
CA HIS A 24 -6.45 -3.32 1.70
C HIS A 24 -5.13 -3.21 0.94
N ALA A 25 -5.24 -2.95 -0.36
CA ALA A 25 -4.12 -2.75 -1.27
C ALA A 25 -4.55 -1.91 -2.48
N PHE A 26 -3.61 -1.19 -3.10
CA PHE A 26 -3.84 -0.46 -4.34
C PHE A 26 -2.78 -0.85 -5.39
N VAL A 27 -3.12 -0.62 -6.65
CA VAL A 27 -2.24 -0.81 -7.79
C VAL A 27 -2.59 0.27 -8.82
N ALA A 28 -1.57 0.89 -9.42
CA ALA A 28 -1.77 1.81 -10.53
C ALA A 28 -2.16 1.00 -11.79
N LEU A 29 -3.22 1.42 -12.48
CA LEU A 29 -3.72 0.73 -13.68
C LEU A 29 -3.25 1.38 -14.99
N GLY A 30 -2.82 2.63 -14.95
CA GLY A 30 -2.33 3.37 -16.11
C GLY A 30 -0.87 3.07 -16.46
N THR A 31 -0.44 3.57 -17.62
CA THR A 31 0.97 3.50 -18.07
C THR A 31 1.85 4.60 -17.49
N GLU A 32 1.23 5.66 -16.96
CA GLU A 32 1.91 6.79 -16.34
C GLU A 32 1.93 6.66 -14.81
N PRO A 33 2.91 7.28 -14.12
CA PRO A 33 2.94 7.32 -12.66
C PRO A 33 1.64 7.90 -12.08
N ALA A 34 1.05 7.18 -11.12
CA ALA A 34 -0.08 7.66 -10.34
C ALA A 34 0.43 8.37 -9.08
N HIS A 35 -0.16 9.53 -8.76
CA HIS A 35 0.13 10.25 -7.52
C HIS A 35 -1.05 10.08 -6.56
N THR A 36 -0.76 9.78 -5.30
CA THR A 36 -1.77 9.58 -4.25
C THR A 36 -1.31 10.29 -2.98
N LEU A 37 -2.23 11.00 -2.32
CA LEU A 37 -2.03 11.56 -1.00
C LEU A 37 -2.57 10.58 0.04
N PHE A 38 -1.72 10.12 0.96
CA PHE A 38 -2.14 9.30 2.09
C PHE A 38 -2.40 10.18 3.32
N LEU A 39 -3.54 9.95 3.97
CA LEU A 39 -3.88 10.56 5.25
C LEU A 39 -4.09 9.44 6.27
N PHE A 40 -3.54 9.61 7.47
CA PHE A 40 -3.63 8.65 8.56
C PHE A 40 -4.25 9.32 9.79
N ASP A 41 -5.30 8.72 10.36
CA ASP A 41 -5.97 9.19 11.56
C ASP A 41 -6.39 8.01 12.46
N PRO A 42 -5.90 7.92 13.71
CA PRO A 42 -4.75 8.67 14.23
C PRO A 42 -3.48 8.30 13.43
N ALA A 43 -2.52 9.22 13.33
CA ALA A 43 -1.29 8.98 12.58
C ALA A 43 -0.45 7.81 13.14
N GLY A 44 -0.56 7.52 14.44
CA GLY A 44 0.13 6.41 15.09
C GLY A 44 1.65 6.43 14.83
N ASP A 45 2.18 5.30 14.38
CA ASP A 45 3.62 5.10 14.12
C ASP A 45 3.99 5.25 12.63
N MET A 46 3.10 5.83 11.81
CA MET A 46 3.25 5.84 10.36
C MET A 46 4.45 6.66 9.87
N GLU A 47 4.76 7.78 10.54
CA GLU A 47 5.94 8.60 10.16
C GLU A 47 7.24 7.83 10.39
N ALA A 48 7.39 7.16 11.54
CA ALA A 48 8.55 6.33 11.84
C ALA A 48 8.62 5.11 10.91
N PHE A 49 7.47 4.51 10.58
CA PHE A 49 7.40 3.45 9.58
C PHE A 49 7.99 3.91 8.24
N PHE A 50 7.57 5.06 7.70
CA PHE A 50 8.10 5.53 6.42
C PHE A 50 9.58 5.88 6.50
N ALA A 51 10.05 6.45 7.61
CA ALA A 51 11.46 6.71 7.85
C ALA A 51 12.28 5.41 7.79
N ASP A 52 11.91 4.38 8.55
CA ASP A 52 12.62 3.10 8.56
C ASP A 52 12.50 2.36 7.22
N TYR A 53 11.30 2.35 6.64
CA TYR A 53 11.03 1.68 5.36
C TYR A 53 11.87 2.27 4.22
N SER A 54 12.09 3.59 4.23
CA SER A 54 12.95 4.26 3.24
C SER A 54 14.40 3.80 3.26
N THR A 55 14.88 3.22 4.37
CA THR A 55 16.25 2.72 4.50
C THR A 55 16.45 1.32 3.92
N VAL A 56 15.35 0.59 3.67
CA VAL A 56 15.39 -0.82 3.25
C VAL A 56 14.72 -1.08 1.90
N ILE A 57 13.88 -0.16 1.40
CA ILE A 57 13.26 -0.31 0.08
C ILE A 57 14.29 -0.10 -1.02
N ASP A 58 14.30 -1.04 -1.97
CA ASP A 58 14.93 -0.85 -3.27
C ASP A 58 13.83 -0.48 -4.28
N VAL A 59 13.97 0.70 -4.90
CA VAL A 59 13.01 1.23 -5.89
C VAL A 59 13.46 1.00 -7.33
N GLU A 60 14.72 0.59 -7.54
CA GLU A 60 15.29 0.33 -8.87
C GLU A 60 15.48 -1.18 -9.13
N GLY A 61 15.59 -1.98 -8.06
CA GLY A 61 15.86 -3.41 -8.09
C GLY A 61 14.75 -4.29 -7.47
N GLU A 62 15.09 -5.56 -7.25
CA GLU A 62 14.17 -6.51 -6.62
C GLU A 62 14.15 -6.28 -5.10
N PRO A 63 12.96 -6.04 -4.48
CA PRO A 63 12.92 -5.70 -3.07
C PRO A 63 13.34 -6.86 -2.16
N ASP A 64 14.18 -6.60 -1.16
CA ASP A 64 14.50 -7.57 -0.09
C ASP A 64 13.28 -7.79 0.80
N ARG A 65 12.48 -8.78 0.44
CA ARG A 65 11.22 -9.14 1.12
C ARG A 65 11.41 -9.37 2.60
N LYS A 66 12.55 -9.89 3.04
CA LYS A 66 12.80 -10.20 4.45
C LYS A 66 12.94 -8.91 5.26
N LYS A 67 13.78 -7.98 4.82
CA LYS A 67 13.97 -6.68 5.48
C LYS A 67 12.68 -5.86 5.53
N LEU A 68 11.92 -5.86 4.42
CA LEU A 68 10.63 -5.17 4.38
C LEU A 68 9.63 -5.76 5.36
N MET A 69 9.58 -7.10 5.49
CA MET A 69 8.71 -7.76 6.48
C MET A 69 9.14 -7.48 7.92
N GLU A 70 10.43 -7.37 8.20
CA GLU A 70 10.96 -7.00 9.53
C GLU A 70 10.54 -5.57 9.91
N VAL A 71 10.68 -4.59 9.00
CA VAL A 71 10.21 -3.21 9.23
C VAL A 71 8.70 -3.16 9.38
N ASN A 72 7.94 -3.82 8.50
CA ASN A 72 6.48 -3.90 8.62
C ASN A 72 6.06 -4.42 10.00
N ALA A 73 6.64 -5.54 10.45
CA ALA A 73 6.31 -6.14 11.73
C ALA A 73 6.67 -5.23 12.92
N LYS A 74 7.79 -4.50 12.86
CA LYS A 74 8.20 -3.52 13.88
C LYS A 74 7.13 -2.46 14.12
N HIS A 75 6.46 -1.99 13.05
CA HIS A 75 5.43 -0.96 13.10
C HIS A 75 4.00 -1.51 13.12
N GLY A 76 3.82 -2.80 13.43
CA GLY A 76 2.50 -3.43 13.53
C GLY A 76 1.79 -3.65 12.19
N ILE A 77 2.48 -3.49 11.06
CA ILE A 77 1.95 -3.74 9.72
C ILE A 77 2.07 -5.22 9.39
N LYS A 78 0.94 -5.86 9.10
CA LYS A 78 0.89 -7.26 8.68
C LYS A 78 0.54 -7.36 7.20
N VAL A 79 1.45 -7.92 6.41
CA VAL A 79 1.16 -8.32 5.02
C VAL A 79 0.34 -9.61 5.05
N VAL A 80 -0.88 -9.59 4.54
CA VAL A 80 -1.86 -10.69 4.65
C VAL A 80 -2.09 -11.47 3.35
N GLY A 81 -1.39 -11.12 2.27
CA GLY A 81 -1.58 -11.76 0.97
C GLY A 81 -0.53 -11.35 -0.06
N PRO A 82 -0.63 -11.90 -1.29
CA PRO A 82 0.22 -11.48 -2.40
C PRO A 82 -0.10 -10.04 -2.84
N PRO A 83 0.81 -9.38 -3.58
CA PRO A 83 0.54 -8.07 -4.17
C PRO A 83 -0.69 -8.07 -5.09
N LEU A 84 -1.45 -6.98 -5.06
CA LEU A 84 -2.58 -6.75 -5.94
C LEU A 84 -2.10 -6.64 -7.40
N LYS A 85 -2.72 -7.39 -8.31
CA LYS A 85 -2.36 -7.39 -9.74
C LYS A 85 -3.34 -6.54 -10.54
N ALA A 86 -2.82 -5.66 -11.40
CA ALA A 86 -3.64 -4.82 -12.29
C ALA A 86 -4.57 -5.63 -13.21
N ALA A 87 -4.17 -6.83 -13.63
CA ALA A 87 -4.98 -7.72 -14.45
C ALA A 87 -6.35 -8.09 -13.84
N GLY A 88 -6.50 -7.99 -12.51
CA GLY A 88 -7.79 -8.18 -11.84
C GLY A 88 -8.79 -7.03 -12.00
N PHE A 89 -8.37 -5.91 -12.61
CA PHE A 89 -9.18 -4.71 -12.85
C PHE A 89 -9.28 -4.34 -14.34
N ALA A 90 -8.65 -5.13 -15.22
CA ALA A 90 -8.79 -4.95 -16.66
C ALA A 90 -10.20 -5.39 -17.08
N SER A 91 -10.97 -4.46 -17.65
CA SER A 91 -12.21 -4.75 -18.38
C SER A 91 -11.91 -5.39 -19.72
#